data_AF-A0A3C1DEU9-F1
#
_entry.id   AF-A0A3C1DEU9-F1
#
_cell.length_a   1.000
_cell.length_b   1.000
_cell.length_c   1.000
_cell.angle_alpha   90.00
_cell.angle_beta   90.00
_cell.angle_gamma   90.00
#
_symmetry.space_group_name_H-M   'P 1'
#
loop_
_entity.id
_entity.type
_entity.pdbx_description
1 polymer ?
#
loop_
_entity_poly.entity_id
_entity_poly.type
_entity_poly.pdbx_seq_one_letter_code
_entity_poly.pdbx_strand_id
1 'polypeptide(L)'
;MPNAVDYAQAARSYCERAGIGEVPVCGMEDLPLVLRGVDGNRYTEVDGNIWMAIDGKGDVAYVGTSRHGGHMTLRPLYVMVDGAWRNLMTGKARNWDTPGCAPAHGTEGQ
;
A
#
# COMPACT_ATOMS: atom_id res chain seq x y z
N MET A 1 4.56 -18.76 -18.35
CA MET A 1 4.11 -18.14 -17.09
C MET A 1 4.96 -16.91 -16.86
N PRO A 2 4.37 -15.73 -16.52
CA PRO A 2 5.16 -14.54 -16.23
C PRO A 2 6.12 -14.82 -15.06
N ASN A 3 7.34 -14.32 -15.16
CA ASN A 3 8.34 -14.45 -14.11
C ASN A 3 8.17 -13.32 -13.06
N ALA A 4 8.92 -13.38 -11.95
CA ALA A 4 8.82 -12.38 -10.88
C ALA A 4 9.15 -10.94 -11.34
N VAL A 5 10.04 -10.78 -12.32
CA VAL A 5 10.41 -9.47 -12.87
C VAL A 5 9.23 -8.86 -13.65
N ASP A 6 8.50 -9.68 -14.40
CA ASP A 6 7.30 -9.25 -15.13
C ASP A 6 6.23 -8.70 -14.18
N TYR A 7 6.03 -9.35 -13.03
CA TYR A 7 5.10 -8.87 -11.99
C TYR A 7 5.57 -7.57 -11.33
N ALA A 8 6.86 -7.41 -11.08
CA ALA A 8 7.40 -6.17 -10.52
C ALA A 8 7.20 -5.00 -11.50
N GLN A 9 7.35 -5.25 -12.81
CA GLN A 9 7.07 -4.24 -13.83
C GLN A 9 5.57 -3.92 -13.92
N ALA A 10 4.71 -4.94 -13.92
CA ALA A 10 3.25 -4.74 -13.93
C ALA A 10 2.77 -3.93 -12.72
N ALA A 11 3.29 -4.23 -11.52
CA ALA A 11 3.00 -3.48 -10.30
C ALA A 11 3.41 -2.00 -10.40
N ARG A 12 4.62 -1.72 -10.90
CA ARG A 12 5.09 -0.34 -11.11
C ARG A 12 4.25 0.40 -12.14
N SER A 13 3.95 -0.22 -13.28
CA SER A 13 3.10 0.40 -14.31
C SER A 13 1.66 0.62 -13.82
N TYR A 14 1.14 -0.23 -12.92
CA TYR A 14 -0.12 0.05 -12.24
C TYR A 14 -0.04 1.33 -11.40
N CYS A 15 1.00 1.47 -10.57
CA CYS A 15 1.20 2.67 -9.76
C CYS A 15 1.27 3.94 -10.62
N GLU A 16 2.03 3.91 -11.71
CA GLU A 16 2.16 5.05 -12.63
C GLU A 16 0.81 5.47 -13.22
N ARG A 17 0.02 4.51 -13.71
CA ARG A 17 -1.30 4.80 -14.30
C ARG A 17 -2.32 5.28 -13.27
N ALA A 18 -2.23 4.79 -12.04
CA ALA A 18 -3.13 5.14 -10.95
C ALA A 18 -2.70 6.41 -10.18
N GLY A 19 -1.54 7.00 -10.52
CA GLY A 19 -0.99 8.15 -9.79
C GLY A 19 -0.54 7.82 -8.36
N ILE A 20 -0.22 6.55 -8.08
CA ILE A 20 0.23 6.09 -6.77
C ILE A 20 1.71 6.42 -6.63
N GLY A 21 2.03 7.28 -5.65
CA GLY A 21 3.38 7.76 -5.39
C GLY A 21 3.75 7.76 -3.92
N GLU A 22 4.91 8.33 -3.61
CA GLU A 22 5.32 8.56 -2.22
C GLU A 22 4.39 9.57 -1.54
N VAL A 23 4.03 9.31 -0.29
CA VAL A 23 3.16 10.18 0.52
C VAL A 23 3.95 10.71 1.71
N PRO A 24 4.39 11.98 1.67
CA PRO A 24 4.91 12.66 2.86
C PRO A 24 3.87 12.68 3.98
N VAL A 25 4.32 12.42 5.22
CA VAL A 25 3.47 12.50 6.41
C VAL A 25 3.54 13.92 6.99
N CYS A 26 2.38 14.53 7.20
CA CYS A 26 2.25 15.88 7.75
C CYS A 26 1.73 15.92 9.19
N GLY A 27 1.27 14.79 9.73
CA GLY A 27 0.84 14.70 11.11
C GLY A 27 0.65 13.27 11.59
N MET A 28 0.55 13.13 12.91
CA MET A 28 0.29 11.88 13.60
C MET A 28 -0.83 12.11 14.62
N GLU A 29 -1.62 11.09 14.86
CA GLU A 29 -2.55 10.97 15.97
C GLU A 29 -2.08 9.78 16.82
N ASP A 30 -1.94 9.98 18.13
CA ASP A 30 -1.19 9.04 18.97
C ASP A 30 -2.01 7.81 19.39
N LEU A 31 -3.36 7.90 19.45
CA LEU A 31 -4.23 6.82 19.91
C LEU A 31 -5.58 6.80 19.17
N PRO A 32 -5.82 5.81 18.27
CA PRO A 32 -4.85 4.85 17.74
C PRO A 32 -3.76 5.56 16.91
N LEU A 33 -2.61 4.89 16.71
CA LEU A 33 -1.54 5.42 15.86
C LEU A 33 -2.02 5.58 14.42
N VAL A 34 -2.30 6.81 14.02
CA VAL A 34 -2.77 7.15 12.67
C VAL A 34 -1.87 8.23 12.08
N LEU A 35 -1.43 8.02 10.86
CA LEU A 35 -0.66 9.02 10.11
C LEU A 35 -1.58 9.81 9.20
N ARG A 36 -1.30 11.11 9.06
CA ARG A 36 -1.95 11.99 8.09
C ARG A 36 -0.96 12.27 6.96
N GLY A 37 -1.32 11.87 5.75
CA GLY A 37 -0.57 12.18 4.54
C GLY A 37 -0.86 13.59 4.04
N VAL A 38 0.09 14.19 3.31
CA VAL A 38 -0.13 15.47 2.60
C VAL A 38 -1.19 15.38 1.51
N ASP A 39 -1.52 14.17 1.08
CA ASP A 39 -2.60 13.87 0.14
C ASP A 39 -4.00 13.91 0.78
N GLY A 40 -4.06 14.16 2.10
CA GLY A 40 -5.31 14.22 2.87
C GLY A 40 -5.80 12.87 3.39
N ASN A 41 -5.11 11.77 3.06
CA ASN A 41 -5.49 10.44 3.52
C ASN A 41 -4.97 10.16 4.95
N ARG A 42 -5.68 9.25 5.63
CA ARG A 42 -5.28 8.71 6.93
C ARG A 42 -4.78 7.28 6.75
N TYR A 43 -3.72 6.93 7.47
CA TYR A 43 -3.07 5.63 7.36
C TYR A 43 -2.94 4.96 8.71
N THR A 44 -3.18 3.65 8.73
CA THR A 44 -2.94 2.80 9.90
C THR A 44 -1.85 1.78 9.60
N GLU A 45 -1.09 1.42 10.63
CA GLU A 45 -0.13 0.32 10.54
C GLU A 45 -0.90 -1.01 10.49
N VAL A 46 -0.52 -1.88 9.55
CA VAL A 46 -1.12 -3.20 9.36
C VAL A 46 -0.13 -4.33 9.63
N ASP A 47 1.17 -4.08 9.50
CA ASP A 47 2.22 -5.07 9.78
C ASP A 47 3.61 -4.42 9.85
N GLY A 48 4.17 -4.24 11.06
CA GLY A 48 5.59 -3.94 11.27
C GLY A 48 6.18 -2.89 10.31
N ASN A 49 5.69 -1.64 10.40
CA ASN A 49 5.99 -0.49 9.54
C ASN A 49 5.41 -0.55 8.11
N ILE A 50 4.41 -1.40 7.88
CA ILE A 50 3.57 -1.39 6.68
C ILE A 50 2.27 -0.67 6.97
N TRP A 51 1.90 0.27 6.11
CA TRP A 51 0.80 1.20 6.29
C TRP A 51 -0.20 1.10 5.14
N MET A 52 -1.49 1.20 5.45
CA MET A 52 -2.56 1.24 4.46
C MET A 52 -3.51 2.41 4.74
N ALA A 53 -4.09 2.97 3.68
CA ALA A 53 -5.09 4.03 3.81
C ALA A 53 -6.36 3.47 4.46
N ILE A 54 -6.90 4.18 5.45
CA ILE A 54 -8.10 3.78 6.20
C ILE A 54 -9.35 3.88 5.32
N ASP A 55 -9.49 5.01 4.62
CA ASP A 55 -10.66 5.32 3.79
C ASP A 55 -10.44 5.05 2.29
N GLY A 56 -9.27 4.49 1.94
CA GLY A 56 -8.88 4.20 0.56
C GLY A 56 -9.36 2.84 0.07
N LYS A 57 -9.10 2.53 -1.22
CA LYS A 57 -9.43 1.23 -1.81
C LYS A 57 -8.68 0.04 -1.21
N GLY A 58 -7.72 0.27 -0.30
CA GLY A 58 -6.94 -0.79 0.32
C GLY A 58 -6.11 -1.59 -0.67
N ASP A 59 -5.76 -1.01 -1.82
CA ASP A 59 -5.03 -1.65 -2.92
C ASP A 59 -3.54 -1.33 -2.95
N VAL A 60 -3.07 -0.52 -1.98
CA VAL A 60 -1.66 -0.13 -1.82
C VAL A 60 -1.23 -0.27 -0.37
N ALA A 61 -0.09 -0.94 -0.16
CA ALA A 61 0.60 -1.01 1.11
C ALA A 61 1.92 -0.24 1.02
N TYR A 62 2.14 0.65 1.97
CA TYR A 62 3.31 1.53 2.02
C TYR A 62 4.28 1.08 3.09
N VAL A 63 5.57 1.30 2.88
CA VAL A 63 6.57 1.21 3.94
C VAL A 63 6.87 2.62 4.46
N GLY A 64 6.90 2.79 5.78
CA GLY A 64 7.34 4.04 6.40
C GLY A 64 8.85 4.18 6.30
N THR A 65 9.32 5.32 5.79
CA THR A 65 10.74 5.64 5.72
C THR A 65 10.99 7.00 6.33
N SER A 66 11.99 7.12 7.19
CA SER A 66 12.44 8.40 7.74
C SER A 66 13.53 9.01 6.87
N ARG A 67 13.46 10.32 6.62
CA ARG A 67 14.59 11.11 6.10
C ARG A 67 15.29 11.83 7.26
N HIS A 68 16.59 12.08 7.11
CA HIS A 68 17.34 12.94 8.01
C HIS A 68 16.61 14.29 8.14
N GLY A 69 16.14 14.63 9.35
CA GLY A 69 15.30 15.80 9.61
C GLY A 69 13.95 15.52 10.28
N GLY A 70 13.65 14.26 10.62
CA GLY A 70 12.43 13.92 11.37
C GLY A 70 11.16 13.83 10.52
N HIS A 71 11.29 13.93 9.20
CA HIS A 71 10.18 13.76 8.26
C HIS A 71 10.05 12.30 7.86
N MET A 72 8.82 11.78 7.92
CA MET A 72 8.48 10.45 7.45
C MET A 72 7.80 10.53 6.08
N THR A 73 8.12 9.56 5.22
CA THR A 73 7.50 9.37 3.91
C THR A 73 7.04 7.93 3.80
N LEU A 74 5.78 7.74 3.42
CA LEU A 74 5.21 6.46 3.04
C LEU A 74 5.55 6.17 1.58
N ARG A 75 6.27 5.08 1.32
CA ARG A 75 6.66 4.69 -0.03
C ARG A 75 5.87 3.45 -0.45
N PRO A 76 5.23 3.42 -1.63
CA PRO A 76 4.54 2.23 -2.12
C PRO A 76 5.50 1.04 -2.11
N LEU A 77 5.10 -0.05 -1.45
CA LEU A 77 5.90 -1.28 -1.38
C LEU A 77 5.16 -2.46 -1.98
N TYR A 78 3.83 -2.52 -1.82
CA TYR A 78 3.00 -3.52 -2.46
C TYR A 78 1.74 -2.91 -3.05
N VAL A 79 1.24 -3.53 -4.13
CA VAL A 79 -0.05 -3.21 -4.72
C VAL A 79 -0.84 -4.46 -5.06
N MET A 80 -2.16 -4.39 -4.96
CA MET A 80 -3.07 -5.44 -5.38
C MET A 80 -3.19 -5.43 -6.92
N VAL A 81 -2.68 -6.47 -7.57
CA VAL A 81 -2.74 -6.65 -9.03
C VAL A 81 -3.24 -8.06 -9.33
N ASP A 82 -4.30 -8.17 -10.13
CA ASP A 82 -4.92 -9.43 -10.52
C ASP A 82 -5.27 -10.33 -9.32
N GLY A 83 -5.80 -9.74 -8.25
CA GLY A 83 -6.20 -10.45 -7.02
C GLY A 83 -5.03 -10.93 -6.14
N ALA A 84 -3.79 -10.53 -6.45
CA ALA A 84 -2.64 -10.83 -5.63
C ALA A 84 -1.87 -9.56 -5.26
N TRP A 85 -1.45 -9.45 -4.00
CA TRP A 85 -0.54 -8.39 -3.61
C TRP A 85 0.87 -8.66 -4.15
N ARG A 86 1.42 -7.69 -4.88
CA ARG A 86 2.73 -7.78 -5.53
C ARG A 86 3.69 -6.76 -4.95
N ASN A 87 4.88 -7.23 -4.56
CA ASN A 87 5.95 -6.35 -4.15
C ASN A 87 6.48 -5.55 -5.36
N LEU A 88 6.55 -4.22 -5.25
CA LEU A 88 6.97 -3.36 -6.37
C LEU A 88 8.42 -3.60 -6.80
N MET A 89 9.28 -4.04 -5.89
CA MET A 89 10.71 -4.21 -6.14
C MET A 89 11.05 -5.59 -6.71
N THR A 90 10.36 -6.63 -6.22
CA THR A 90 10.72 -8.03 -6.50
C THR A 90 9.64 -8.79 -7.26
N GLY A 91 8.43 -8.25 -7.35
CA GLY A 91 7.24 -8.90 -7.93
C GLY A 91 6.76 -10.14 -7.16
N LYS A 92 7.44 -10.49 -6.06
CA LYS A 92 7.02 -11.58 -5.17
C LYS A 92 5.65 -11.27 -4.60
N ALA A 93 4.80 -12.29 -4.60
CA ALA A 93 3.52 -12.22 -3.93
C ALA A 93 3.73 -12.17 -2.42
N ARG A 94 2.84 -11.49 -1.73
CA ARG A 94 2.69 -11.62 -0.27
C ARG A 94 1.23 -11.92 0.03
N ASN A 95 1.00 -12.90 0.88
CA ASN A 95 -0.33 -13.22 1.35
C ASN A 95 -0.57 -12.45 2.64
N TRP A 96 -1.50 -11.49 2.62
CA TRP A 96 -2.07 -10.89 3.82
C TRP A 96 -3.30 -11.70 4.23
N ASP A 97 -3.12 -13.00 4.49
CA ASP A 97 -4.17 -13.83 5.09
C ASP A 97 -4.37 -13.37 6.54
N THR A 98 -5.06 -12.24 6.69
CA THR A 98 -5.57 -11.70 7.94
C THR A 98 -7.08 -11.53 7.73
N PRO A 99 -7.95 -12.12 8.58
CA PRO A 99 -9.38 -11.95 8.44
C PRO A 99 -9.73 -10.46 8.52
N GLY A 100 -10.35 -9.92 7.47
CA GLY A 100 -10.80 -8.51 7.40
C GLY A 100 -10.10 -7.62 6.37
N CYS A 101 -9.05 -8.11 5.68
CA CYS A 101 -8.32 -7.35 4.65
C CYS A 101 -8.55 -7.89 3.23
N ALA A 102 -9.74 -8.43 2.95
CA ALA A 102 -10.12 -8.72 1.58
C ALA A 102 -10.60 -7.42 0.93
N PRO A 103 -10.07 -7.00 -0.24
CA PRO A 103 -10.76 -6.00 -1.04
C PRO A 103 -12.15 -6.56 -1.34
N ALA A 104 -13.18 -5.74 -1.16
CA ALA A 104 -14.54 -6.08 -1.54
C ALA A 104 -14.61 -6.25 -3.06
N HIS A 105 -14.18 -7.40 -3.57
CA HIS A 105 -14.55 -7.84 -4.89
C HIS A 105 -16.03 -8.20 -4.80
N GLY A 106 -16.85 -7.28 -5.31
CA GLY A 106 -18.28 -7.44 -5.45
C GLY A 106 -18.57 -8.81 -6.04
N THR A 107 -19.29 -9.62 -5.28
CA THR A 107 -19.96 -10.80 -5.80
C THR A 107 -21.17 -10.26 -6.55
N GLU A 108 -21.04 -10.07 -7.86
CA GLU A 108 -22.20 -9.95 -8.73
C GLU A 108 -22.93 -11.30 -8.68
N GLY A 109 -24.06 -11.31 -7.97
CA GLY A 109 -24.99 -12.42 -7.92
C GLY A 109 -25.77 -12.51 -9.24
N GLN A 110 -25.81 -13.73 -9.76
CA GLN A 110 -26.68 -14.22 -10.82
C GLN A 110 -28.17 -13.97 -10.56
#